data_AF-A0A6J6SJF9-F1
#
_entry.id   AF-A0A6J6SJF9-F1
#
_cell.length_a   1.000
_cell.length_b   1.000
_cell.length_c   1.000
_cell.angle_alpha   90.00
_cell.angle_beta   90.00
_cell.angle_gamma   90.00
#
_symmetry.space_group_name_H-M   'P 1'
#
loop_
_entity.id
_entity.type
_entity.pdbx_description
1 polymer ?
#
loop_
_entity_poly.entity_id
_entity_poly.type
_entity_poly.pdbx_seq_one_letter_code
_entity_poly.pdbx_strand_id
1 'polypeptide(L)'
;MSYPADLPSGQSNDINVRLDTDRGQVTLNYHNNESTWAGTVGFTYSQHVNWPAGVTAYSVRWVQVAGTNYHWEGDLACRIDTDGDASTLDVPRAVTKIAGFRTGTVTVAKGRSVTPDAIAISQAGTAPVELQRLTPLGWAVVSELSDTDGASSVAFPTQRKRGTFSYRLAAVGTGTVTGAVSPTLVVRVR
;
A
#
# COMPACT_ATOMS: atom_id res chain seq x y z
N MET A 1 9.96 -9.04 -8.79
CA MET A 1 10.64 -10.32 -8.50
C MET A 1 9.57 -11.37 -8.22
N SER A 2 9.54 -12.48 -8.97
CA SER A 2 8.64 -13.60 -8.65
C SER A 2 9.40 -14.58 -7.75
N TYR A 3 8.76 -14.94 -6.64
CA TYR A 3 9.38 -15.63 -5.52
C TYR A 3 9.16 -17.16 -5.62
N PRO A 4 10.07 -18.02 -5.12
CA PRO A 4 9.87 -19.47 -5.14
C PRO A 4 8.59 -19.86 -4.38
N ALA A 5 7.78 -20.74 -4.97
CA ALA A 5 6.49 -21.14 -4.39
C ALA A 5 6.62 -22.01 -3.13
N ASP A 6 7.79 -22.61 -2.90
CA ASP A 6 7.98 -23.71 -1.94
C ASP A 6 8.73 -23.30 -0.66
N LEU A 7 8.33 -22.18 -0.02
CA LEU A 7 8.87 -21.88 1.31
C LEU A 7 8.32 -22.86 2.36
N PRO A 8 9.17 -23.34 3.28
CA PRO A 8 8.71 -24.04 4.47
C PRO A 8 7.71 -23.18 5.24
N SER A 9 6.59 -23.79 5.62
CA SER A 9 5.57 -23.12 6.44
C SER A 9 6.18 -22.61 7.75
N GLY A 10 5.75 -21.42 8.19
CA GLY A 10 6.19 -20.82 9.46
C GLY A 10 7.51 -20.04 9.40
N GLN A 11 8.20 -19.99 8.25
CA GLN A 11 9.51 -19.32 8.16
C GLN A 11 9.46 -17.90 7.60
N SER A 12 8.34 -17.44 7.08
CA SER A 12 8.19 -16.07 6.53
C SER A 12 8.14 -15.00 7.62
N ASN A 13 9.00 -15.04 8.63
CA ASN A 13 9.10 -14.09 9.73
C ASN A 13 10.50 -13.44 9.84
N ASP A 14 11.44 -13.81 8.97
CA ASP A 14 12.76 -13.19 8.82
C ASP A 14 13.05 -12.65 7.41
N ILE A 15 13.48 -11.39 7.32
CA ILE A 15 13.95 -10.74 6.07
C ILE A 15 15.26 -10.03 6.33
N ASN A 16 16.24 -10.26 5.47
CA ASN A 16 17.55 -9.65 5.55
C ASN A 16 17.84 -8.93 4.24
N VAL A 17 18.21 -7.65 4.31
CA VAL A 17 18.53 -6.83 3.14
C VAL A 17 19.94 -6.27 3.31
N ARG A 18 20.84 -6.56 2.36
CA ARG A 18 22.17 -5.97 2.34
C ARG A 18 22.22 -4.84 1.32
N LEU A 19 22.72 -3.69 1.77
CA LEU A 19 22.86 -2.51 0.95
C LEU A 19 24.28 -1.97 1.06
N ASP A 20 24.81 -1.51 -0.06
CA ASP A 20 25.99 -0.64 -0.07
C ASP A 20 25.49 0.80 -0.11
N THR A 21 25.80 1.59 0.92
CA THR A 21 25.44 3.02 0.96
C THR A 21 26.67 3.90 0.69
N ASP A 22 26.45 5.19 0.45
CA ASP A 22 27.52 6.20 0.45
C ASP A 22 28.22 6.33 1.82
N ARG A 23 27.66 5.70 2.87
CA ARG A 23 28.19 5.67 4.24
C ARG A 23 28.79 4.31 4.63
N GLY A 24 28.87 3.37 3.68
CA GLY A 24 29.36 2.02 3.90
C GLY A 24 28.27 0.95 3.79
N GLN A 25 28.66 -0.31 3.92
CA GLN A 25 27.74 -1.43 3.83
C GLN A 25 26.88 -1.55 5.09
N VAL A 26 25.59 -1.84 4.91
CA VAL A 26 24.65 -2.10 6.00
C VAL A 26 23.82 -3.34 5.69
N THR A 27 23.49 -4.11 6.72
CA THR A 27 22.48 -5.17 6.64
C THR A 27 21.31 -4.82 7.54
N LEU A 28 20.11 -4.77 6.96
CA LEU A 28 18.85 -4.50 7.65
C LEU A 28 18.14 -5.83 7.89
N ASN A 29 17.75 -6.10 9.13
CA ASN A 29 17.13 -7.35 9.53
C ASN A 29 15.74 -7.05 10.07
N TYR A 30 14.73 -7.39 9.30
CA TYR A 30 13.33 -7.28 9.72
C TYR A 30 12.92 -8.63 10.30
N HIS A 31 12.30 -8.61 11.47
CA HIS A 31 11.81 -9.82 12.14
C HIS A 31 10.39 -9.59 12.63
N ASN A 32 9.51 -10.56 12.42
CA ASN A 32 8.16 -10.57 12.98
C ASN A 32 8.11 -11.54 14.16
N ASN A 33 8.23 -11.01 15.39
CA ASN A 33 8.26 -11.82 16.61
C ASN A 33 6.90 -12.47 16.95
N GLU A 34 5.81 -12.01 16.33
CA GLU A 34 4.45 -12.40 16.71
C GLU A 34 3.80 -13.37 15.71
N SER A 35 4.30 -13.43 14.47
CA SER A 35 3.72 -14.25 13.40
C SER A 35 4.62 -14.32 12.15
N THR A 36 4.09 -14.86 11.06
CA THR A 36 4.68 -14.78 9.71
C THR A 36 4.06 -13.63 8.90
N TRP A 37 4.83 -12.98 8.05
CA TRP A 37 4.29 -12.09 7.02
C TRP A 37 3.54 -12.89 5.94
N ALA A 38 2.47 -12.29 5.41
CA ALA A 38 1.66 -12.85 4.33
C ALA A 38 1.28 -11.79 3.30
N GLY A 39 1.20 -12.21 2.03
CA GLY A 39 0.94 -11.31 0.91
C GLY A 39 2.08 -10.32 0.65
N THR A 40 1.78 -9.23 -0.07
CA THR A 40 2.76 -8.16 -0.32
C THR A 40 2.91 -7.28 0.91
N VAL A 41 4.16 -7.14 1.38
CA VAL A 41 4.58 -6.30 2.52
C VAL A 41 5.70 -5.37 2.06
N GLY A 42 5.64 -4.10 2.45
CA GLY A 42 6.66 -3.10 2.16
C GLY A 42 7.57 -2.87 3.37
N PHE A 43 8.87 -2.71 3.12
CA PHE A 43 9.87 -2.40 4.15
C PHE A 43 10.59 -1.12 3.78
N THR A 44 10.41 -0.07 4.59
CA THR A 44 11.10 1.20 4.38
C THR A 44 12.49 1.11 5.01
N TYR A 45 13.53 1.11 4.19
CA TYR A 45 14.92 0.96 4.67
C TYR A 45 15.33 2.08 5.63
N SER A 46 14.97 3.33 5.33
CA SER A 46 15.30 4.51 6.14
C SER A 46 14.64 4.55 7.52
N GLN A 47 13.60 3.73 7.75
CA GLN A 47 12.92 3.62 9.04
C GLN A 47 13.50 2.50 9.92
N HIS A 48 14.45 1.73 9.40
CA HIS A 48 15.10 0.68 10.17
C HIS A 48 16.11 1.29 11.15
N VAL A 49 16.17 0.77 12.38
CA VAL A 49 17.03 1.32 13.45
C VAL A 49 18.52 1.33 13.09
N ASN A 50 18.98 0.35 12.31
CA ASN A 50 20.36 0.27 11.81
C ASN A 50 20.60 1.10 10.53
N TRP A 51 19.62 1.87 10.06
CA TRP A 51 19.82 2.73 8.90
C TRP A 51 20.85 3.82 9.22
N PRO A 52 21.94 3.96 8.44
CA PRO A 52 22.94 4.98 8.72
C PRO A 52 22.36 6.39 8.50
N ALA A 53 22.62 7.31 9.43
CA ALA A 53 22.20 8.69 9.28
C ALA A 53 22.93 9.37 8.11
N GLY A 54 22.20 10.19 7.34
CA GLY A 54 22.77 11.01 6.26
C GLY A 54 23.12 10.25 4.98
N VAL A 55 22.60 9.03 4.79
CA VAL A 55 22.68 8.31 3.50
C VAL A 55 21.92 9.07 2.43
N THR A 56 22.56 9.29 1.29
CA THR A 56 21.97 9.95 0.10
C THR A 56 21.92 9.03 -1.12
N ALA A 57 22.72 7.95 -1.11
CA ALA A 57 22.71 6.95 -2.17
C ALA A 57 22.97 5.56 -1.61
N TYR A 58 22.33 4.55 -2.20
CA TYR A 58 22.56 3.16 -1.83
C TYR A 58 22.29 2.21 -3.00
N SER A 59 22.86 1.02 -2.95
CA SER A 59 22.54 -0.07 -3.87
C SER A 59 22.05 -1.26 -3.06
N VAL A 60 20.88 -1.79 -3.39
CA VAL A 60 20.43 -3.06 -2.84
C VAL A 60 21.26 -4.15 -3.50
N ARG A 61 22.06 -4.87 -2.71
CA ARG A 61 22.95 -5.94 -3.17
C ARG A 61 22.29 -7.30 -3.08
N TRP A 62 21.48 -7.47 -2.04
CA TRP A 62 21.00 -8.79 -1.67
C TRP A 62 19.74 -8.70 -0.81
N VAL A 63 18.77 -9.57 -1.06
CA VAL A 63 17.53 -9.69 -0.30
C VAL A 63 17.24 -11.16 -0.03
N GLN A 64 17.22 -11.55 1.24
CA GLN A 64 16.77 -12.86 1.70
C GLN A 64 15.45 -12.75 2.41
N VAL A 65 14.60 -13.75 2.19
CA VAL A 65 13.30 -13.88 2.83
C VAL A 65 13.20 -15.28 3.45
N ALA A 66 12.47 -15.33 4.55
CA ALA A 66 12.11 -16.51 5.29
C ALA A 66 13.28 -17.30 5.91
N GLY A 67 14.35 -16.63 6.34
CA GLY A 67 15.48 -17.30 7.01
C GLY A 67 16.21 -18.37 6.19
N THR A 68 15.88 -18.50 4.90
CA THR A 68 16.41 -19.54 4.01
C THR A 68 17.64 -19.05 3.23
N ASN A 69 18.42 -19.96 2.65
CA ASN A 69 19.47 -19.58 1.69
C ASN A 69 18.92 -19.04 0.35
N TYR A 70 17.59 -18.96 0.16
CA TYR A 70 17.00 -18.36 -1.03
C TYR A 70 17.05 -16.85 -0.94
N HIS A 71 17.73 -16.25 -1.91
CA HIS A 71 17.92 -14.82 -1.96
C HIS A 71 17.89 -14.32 -3.40
N TRP A 72 17.57 -13.04 -3.54
CA TRP A 72 17.94 -12.26 -4.71
C TRP A 72 19.31 -11.64 -4.47
N GLU A 73 20.16 -11.62 -5.49
CA GLU A 73 21.44 -10.91 -5.52
C GLU A 73 21.55 -10.11 -6.83
N GLY A 74 22.07 -8.90 -6.75
CA GLY A 74 22.25 -8.00 -7.89
C GLY A 74 22.50 -6.56 -7.44
N ASP A 75 22.69 -5.65 -8.39
CA ASP A 75 23.07 -4.26 -8.10
C ASP A 75 21.98 -3.29 -8.50
N LEU A 76 20.99 -3.12 -7.62
CA LEU A 76 19.93 -2.13 -7.83
C LEU A 76 20.34 -0.81 -7.19
N ALA A 77 20.89 0.10 -7.99
CA ALA A 77 21.24 1.45 -7.56
C ALA A 77 19.99 2.28 -7.26
N CYS A 78 20.01 3.00 -6.14
CA CYS A 78 18.95 3.86 -5.65
C CYS A 78 19.56 5.17 -5.11
N ARG A 79 18.87 6.29 -5.34
CA ARG A 79 19.20 7.58 -4.73
C ARG A 79 18.07 7.98 -3.79
N ILE A 80 18.40 8.77 -2.77
CA ILE A 80 17.45 9.31 -1.77
C ILE A 80 17.11 10.78 -2.07
N ASP A 81 17.82 11.37 -3.02
CA ASP A 81 17.73 12.78 -3.40
C ASP A 81 17.14 12.91 -4.80
N THR A 82 16.39 13.97 -5.05
CA THR A 82 15.93 14.36 -6.39
C THR A 82 17.14 14.54 -7.31
N ASP A 83 17.38 13.62 -8.25
CA ASP A 83 18.50 13.71 -9.20
C ASP A 83 18.20 14.65 -10.38
N GLY A 84 16.97 15.21 -10.41
CA GLY A 84 16.49 16.13 -11.43
C GLY A 84 16.03 15.43 -12.71
N ASP A 85 16.03 14.09 -12.73
CA ASP A 85 15.57 13.26 -13.82
C ASP A 85 14.18 12.69 -13.49
N ALA A 86 13.16 13.10 -14.25
CA ALA A 86 11.80 12.62 -14.03
C ALA A 86 11.60 11.13 -14.39
N SER A 87 12.62 10.47 -14.94
CA SER A 87 12.60 9.07 -15.34
C SER A 87 13.13 8.10 -14.27
N THR A 88 13.80 8.60 -13.23
CA THR A 88 14.33 7.82 -12.10
C THR A 88 13.45 8.00 -10.86
N LEU A 89 13.44 6.98 -9.98
CA LEU A 89 12.70 7.02 -8.71
C LEU A 89 13.66 7.40 -7.58
N ASP A 90 13.64 8.68 -7.23
CA ASP A 90 14.60 9.34 -6.32
C ASP A 90 14.31 9.18 -4.82
N VAL A 91 13.22 8.51 -4.44
CA VAL A 91 12.86 8.24 -3.04
C VAL A 91 12.12 6.91 -2.96
N PRO A 92 12.35 6.06 -1.94
CA PRO A 92 11.52 4.88 -1.71
C PRO A 92 10.05 5.29 -1.60
N ARG A 93 9.21 4.84 -2.54
CA ARG A 93 7.77 5.13 -2.50
C ARG A 93 7.10 4.17 -1.54
N ALA A 94 6.47 4.71 -0.50
CA ALA A 94 5.56 3.92 0.34
C ALA A 94 4.42 3.37 -0.52
N VAL A 95 3.97 2.13 -0.28
CA VAL A 95 2.93 1.53 -1.11
C VAL A 95 1.58 1.66 -0.42
N THR A 96 0.71 2.54 -0.92
CA THR A 96 -0.64 2.63 -0.37
C THR A 96 -1.38 1.33 -0.68
N LYS A 97 -1.96 0.71 0.34
CA LYS A 97 -2.83 -0.45 0.19
C LYS A 97 -4.16 -0.19 0.88
N ILE A 98 -5.23 -0.56 0.20
CA ILE A 98 -6.60 -0.51 0.72
C ILE A 98 -7.12 -1.94 0.77
N ALA A 99 -7.45 -2.42 1.96
CA ALA A 99 -8.00 -3.75 2.20
C ALA A 99 -9.35 -3.68 2.92
N GLY A 100 -10.17 -4.72 2.77
CA GLY A 100 -11.47 -4.83 3.44
C GLY A 100 -12.62 -4.08 2.75
N PHE A 101 -12.36 -3.23 1.76
CA PHE A 101 -13.42 -2.61 0.97
C PHE A 101 -14.23 -3.67 0.21
N ARG A 102 -15.54 -3.69 0.41
CA ARG A 102 -16.38 -4.71 -0.21
C ARG A 102 -16.44 -4.51 -1.73
N THR A 103 -16.63 -5.59 -2.46
CA THR A 103 -16.74 -5.57 -3.93
C THR A 103 -18.01 -6.30 -4.38
N GLY A 104 -18.34 -6.22 -5.67
CA GLY A 104 -19.52 -6.89 -6.23
C GLY A 104 -20.77 -6.02 -6.17
N THR A 105 -21.96 -6.63 -6.14
CA THR A 105 -23.25 -5.91 -6.17
C THR A 105 -24.03 -6.07 -4.88
N VAL A 106 -24.49 -4.96 -4.31
CA VAL A 106 -25.43 -4.92 -3.18
C VAL A 106 -26.74 -4.25 -3.59
N THR A 107 -27.85 -4.67 -2.99
CA THR A 107 -29.16 -4.05 -3.23
C THR A 107 -29.65 -3.36 -1.97
N VAL A 108 -30.09 -2.11 -2.09
CA VAL A 108 -30.70 -1.33 -1.00
C VAL A 108 -32.02 -0.72 -1.43
N ALA A 109 -32.91 -0.44 -0.47
CA ALA A 109 -34.13 0.31 -0.73
C ALA A 109 -33.83 1.81 -0.88
N LYS A 110 -34.61 2.51 -1.70
CA LYS A 110 -34.59 3.98 -1.77
C LYS A 110 -34.72 4.59 -0.37
N GLY A 111 -33.86 5.56 -0.06
CA GLY A 111 -33.79 6.22 1.24
C GLY A 111 -32.90 5.52 2.26
N ARG A 112 -32.20 4.45 1.89
CA ARG A 112 -31.22 3.76 2.74
C ARG A 112 -29.79 3.96 2.23
N SER A 113 -28.82 3.92 3.14
CA SER A 113 -27.40 3.77 2.81
C SER A 113 -27.03 2.28 2.80
N VAL A 114 -25.90 1.97 2.17
CA VAL A 114 -25.23 0.69 2.36
C VAL A 114 -24.63 0.70 3.77
N THR A 115 -24.63 -0.47 4.43
CA THR A 115 -23.92 -0.64 5.71
C THR A 115 -22.46 -0.21 5.56
N PRO A 116 -21.89 0.53 6.53
CA PRO A 116 -20.49 0.90 6.47
C PRO A 116 -19.56 -0.31 6.38
N ASP A 117 -18.45 -0.15 5.65
CA ASP A 117 -17.42 -1.18 5.57
C ASP A 117 -16.28 -0.85 6.54
N ALA A 118 -15.80 -1.85 7.26
CA ALA A 118 -14.53 -1.77 7.98
C ALA A 118 -13.38 -1.99 7.00
N ILE A 119 -12.41 -1.08 6.98
CA ILE A 119 -11.28 -1.14 6.07
C ILE A 119 -9.96 -1.03 6.83
N ALA A 120 -8.90 -1.50 6.20
CA ALA A 120 -7.54 -1.24 6.63
C ALA A 120 -6.82 -0.49 5.51
N ILE A 121 -6.23 0.65 5.87
CA ILE A 121 -5.40 1.44 4.98
C ILE A 121 -3.96 1.38 5.50
N SER A 122 -3.00 1.15 4.62
CA SER A 122 -1.59 1.22 4.99
C SER A 122 -0.86 2.18 4.06
N GLN A 123 -0.15 3.11 4.67
CA GLN A 123 0.79 4.03 4.02
C GLN A 123 0.11 5.01 3.04
N ALA A 124 -1.06 5.55 3.36
CA ALA A 124 -1.73 6.53 2.48
C ALA A 124 -0.96 7.86 2.33
N GLY A 125 -0.02 8.13 3.25
CA GLY A 125 0.67 9.40 3.34
C GLY A 125 -0.23 10.51 3.87
N THR A 126 0.06 11.76 3.50
CA THR A 126 -0.70 12.94 3.95
C THR A 126 -1.93 13.23 3.09
N ALA A 127 -2.14 12.49 2.00
CA ALA A 127 -3.31 12.66 1.14
C ALA A 127 -4.51 11.91 1.72
N PRO A 128 -5.73 12.45 1.64
CA PRO A 128 -6.93 11.75 2.11
C PRO A 128 -7.21 10.52 1.24
N VAL A 129 -7.83 9.51 1.86
CA VAL A 129 -8.50 8.45 1.11
C VAL A 129 -9.94 8.90 0.85
N GLU A 130 -10.32 8.89 -0.42
CA GLU A 130 -11.61 9.37 -0.89
C GLU A 130 -12.55 8.21 -1.20
N LEU A 131 -13.78 8.27 -0.71
CA LEU A 131 -14.88 7.54 -1.32
C LEU A 131 -15.31 8.30 -2.56
N GLN A 132 -15.24 7.62 -3.71
CA GLN A 132 -15.65 8.16 -4.99
C GLN A 132 -16.86 7.41 -5.52
N ARG A 133 -17.73 8.14 -6.25
CA ARG A 133 -18.88 7.59 -6.97
C ARG A 133 -18.74 7.83 -8.47
N LEU A 134 -19.02 6.82 -9.28
CA LEU A 134 -19.03 6.96 -10.73
C LEU A 134 -20.18 7.86 -11.19
N THR A 135 -19.88 8.80 -12.07
CA THR A 135 -20.80 9.72 -12.73
C THR A 135 -20.57 9.68 -14.25
N PRO A 136 -21.45 10.28 -15.08
CA PRO A 136 -21.22 10.38 -16.52
C PRO A 136 -19.91 11.08 -16.90
N LEU A 137 -19.41 11.99 -16.04
CA LEU A 137 -18.16 12.72 -16.25
C LEU A 137 -16.93 12.00 -15.66
N GLY A 138 -17.12 10.84 -15.03
CA GLY A 138 -16.06 10.10 -14.34
C GLY A 138 -16.31 9.96 -12.85
N TRP A 139 -15.27 9.62 -12.10
CA TRP A 139 -15.35 9.40 -10.65
C TRP A 139 -15.33 10.73 -9.89
N ALA A 140 -16.35 10.95 -9.06
CA ALA A 140 -16.48 12.16 -8.25
C ALA A 140 -16.39 11.82 -6.76
N VAL A 141 -15.69 12.64 -5.98
CA VAL A 141 -15.59 12.51 -4.53
C VAL A 141 -16.96 12.70 -3.88
N VAL A 142 -17.32 11.80 -2.98
CA VAL A 142 -18.54 11.88 -2.17
C VAL A 142 -18.25 12.02 -0.68
N SER A 143 -17.10 11.52 -0.21
CA SER A 143 -16.61 11.77 1.14
C SER A 143 -15.12 11.49 1.24
N GLU A 144 -14.47 12.08 2.23
CA GLU A 144 -13.09 11.80 2.62
C GLU A 144 -13.08 11.02 3.93
N LEU A 145 -12.09 10.15 4.09
CA LEU A 145 -11.85 9.43 5.34
C LEU A 145 -10.91 10.25 6.23
N SER A 146 -11.26 10.38 7.50
CA SER A 146 -10.50 11.16 8.49
C SER A 146 -9.23 10.44 8.97
N ASP A 147 -9.29 9.11 9.07
CA ASP A 147 -8.15 8.25 9.43
C ASP A 147 -7.65 7.51 8.19
N THR A 148 -6.46 7.87 7.74
CA THR A 148 -5.87 7.39 6.48
C THR A 148 -4.79 6.34 6.66
N ASP A 149 -4.41 6.01 7.90
CA ASP A 149 -3.49 4.92 8.22
C ASP A 149 -4.03 4.08 9.39
N GLY A 150 -4.09 2.76 9.20
CA GLY A 150 -4.64 1.82 10.16
C GLY A 150 -6.09 1.41 9.87
N ALA A 151 -6.79 0.99 10.92
CA ALA A 151 -8.19 0.58 10.83
C ALA A 151 -9.11 1.79 10.72
N SER A 152 -10.01 1.78 9.74
CA SER A 152 -10.94 2.87 9.47
C SER A 152 -12.30 2.32 9.02
N SER A 153 -13.28 3.21 8.85
CA SER A 153 -14.61 2.83 8.38
C SER A 153 -15.12 3.74 7.26
N VAL A 154 -15.79 3.14 6.28
CA VAL A 154 -16.33 3.84 5.11
C VAL A 154 -17.83 3.92 5.23
N ALA A 155 -18.36 5.12 5.42
CA ALA A 155 -19.80 5.36 5.38
C ALA A 155 -20.25 5.72 3.96
N PHE A 156 -21.34 5.09 3.49
CA PHE A 156 -21.91 5.37 2.17
C PHE A 156 -23.04 6.40 2.27
N PRO A 157 -23.19 7.29 1.28
CA PRO A 157 -24.29 8.25 1.26
C PRO A 157 -25.64 7.55 1.13
N THR A 158 -26.69 8.19 1.64
CA THR A 158 -28.07 7.70 1.50
C THR A 158 -28.52 7.74 0.05
N GLN A 159 -29.06 6.62 -0.44
CA GLN A 159 -29.48 6.49 -1.83
C GLN A 159 -30.88 7.05 -2.07
N ARG A 160 -30.97 8.31 -2.54
CA ARG A 160 -32.25 9.01 -2.73
C ARG A 160 -32.93 8.74 -4.07
N LYS A 161 -32.22 8.18 -5.05
CA LYS A 161 -32.72 7.92 -6.40
C LYS A 161 -32.62 6.43 -6.70
N ARG A 162 -33.61 5.88 -7.42
CA ARG A 162 -33.54 4.51 -7.95
C ARG A 162 -32.49 4.44 -9.05
N GLY A 163 -31.90 3.27 -9.25
CA GLY A 163 -30.88 3.05 -10.26
C GLY A 163 -29.68 2.28 -9.73
N THR A 164 -28.59 2.33 -10.48
CA THR A 164 -27.32 1.67 -10.13
C THR A 164 -26.25 2.72 -9.91
N PHE A 165 -25.52 2.61 -8.81
CA PHE A 165 -24.45 3.52 -8.43
C PHE A 165 -23.18 2.71 -8.15
N SER A 166 -22.05 3.14 -8.68
CA SER A 166 -20.76 2.48 -8.45
C SER A 166 -19.89 3.31 -7.53
N TYR A 167 -19.26 2.67 -6.56
CA TYR A 167 -18.38 3.27 -5.55
C TYR A 167 -17.02 2.60 -5.54
N ARG A 168 -15.98 3.38 -5.24
CA ARG A 168 -14.63 2.89 -4.99
C ARG A 168 -13.93 3.79 -3.98
N LEU A 169 -12.88 3.28 -3.35
CA LEU A 169 -11.92 4.10 -2.64
C LEU A 169 -10.75 4.46 -3.55
N ALA A 170 -10.25 5.67 -3.40
CA ALA A 170 -9.05 6.13 -4.07
C ALA A 170 -8.16 6.91 -3.09
N ALA A 171 -6.87 6.61 -3.13
CA ALA A 171 -5.82 7.40 -2.50
C ALA A 171 -4.92 7.92 -3.62
N VAL A 172 -4.70 9.24 -3.66
CA VAL A 172 -3.85 9.86 -4.67
C VAL A 172 -2.39 9.60 -4.31
N GLY A 173 -1.59 9.22 -5.31
CA GLY A 173 -0.15 9.08 -5.13
C GLY A 173 0.53 10.44 -5.06
N THR A 174 1.58 10.53 -4.25
CA THR A 174 2.47 11.69 -4.18
C THR A 174 3.85 11.34 -4.76
N GLY A 175 4.81 12.26 -4.70
CA GLY A 175 6.20 11.96 -5.05
C GLY A 175 6.80 10.83 -4.21
N THR A 176 6.32 10.66 -2.97
CA THR A 176 6.91 9.76 -1.95
C THR A 176 6.02 8.59 -1.55
N VAL A 177 4.77 8.54 -2.05
CA VAL A 177 3.79 7.49 -1.75
C VAL A 177 3.04 7.11 -3.02
N THR A 178 2.88 5.81 -3.30
CA THR A 178 2.05 5.36 -4.42
C THR A 178 0.57 5.60 -4.11
N GLY A 179 -0.23 5.93 -5.12
CA GLY A 179 -1.68 5.94 -4.98
C GLY A 179 -2.26 4.52 -4.94
N ALA A 180 -3.50 4.40 -4.51
CA ALA A 180 -4.24 3.14 -4.55
C ALA A 180 -5.67 3.36 -5.03
N VAL A 181 -6.23 2.39 -5.73
CA VAL A 181 -7.64 2.39 -6.12
C VAL A 181 -8.22 1.02 -5.80
N SER A 182 -9.31 0.98 -5.02
CA SER A 182 -9.98 -0.28 -4.71
C SER A 182 -10.75 -0.80 -5.95
N PRO A 183 -11.09 -2.10 -5.98
CA PRO A 183 -12.14 -2.56 -6.87
C PRO A 183 -13.48 -1.88 -6.56
N THR A 184 -14.43 -1.99 -7.49
CA THR A 184 -15.71 -1.28 -7.42
C THR A 184 -16.77 -2.07 -6.67
N LEU A 185 -17.52 -1.36 -5.82
CA LEU A 185 -18.82 -1.78 -5.28
C LEU A 185 -19.95 -1.21 -6.14
N VAL A 186 -20.84 -2.06 -6.60
CA VAL A 186 -22.07 -1.68 -7.31
C VAL A 186 -23.25 -1.72 -6.34
N VAL A 187 -24.01 -0.63 -6.27
CA VAL A 187 -25.18 -0.46 -5.41
C VAL A 187 -26.42 -0.31 -6.28
N ARG A 188 -27.31 -1.29 -6.23
CA ARG A 188 -28.60 -1.25 -6.92
C ARG A 188 -29.68 -0.77 -5.96
N VAL A 189 -30.37 0.30 -6.32
CA VAL A 189 -31.40 0.93 -5.50
C VAL A 189 -32.76 0.57 -6.05
N ARG A 190 -33.53 -0.17 -5.24
CA ARG A 190 -34.91 -0.54 -5.53
C ARG A 190 -35.88 0.46 -4.96
#